data_AF-A0A229T8I4-F1
#
_entry.id   AF-A0A229T8I4-F1
#
_cell.length_a   1.000
_cell.length_b   1.000
_cell.length_c   1.000
_cell.angle_alpha   90.00
_cell.angle_beta   90.00
_cell.angle_gamma   90.00
#
_symmetry.space_group_name_H-M   'P 1'
#
loop_
_entity.id
_entity.type
_entity.pdbx_description
1 polymer ?
#
loop_
_entity_poly.entity_id
_entity_poly.type
_entity_poly.pdbx_seq_one_letter_code
_entity_poly.pdbx_strand_id
1 'polypeptide(L)'
;MTGQYSRYREDAEVLAAIGTAIGEHRITVRLPRALAEAAVAAWQRDETEPVGAETPEQWALRDLAAELALIGLAVTERGRADGEFVTVDLDVGSAGAAARAALR
;
A
#
# COMPACT_ATOMS: atom_id res chain seq x y z
N MET A 1 33.94 0.00 0.11
CA MET A 1 32.87 0.96 0.43
C MET A 1 33.44 2.01 1.36
N THR A 2 33.26 3.30 1.10
CA THR A 2 33.65 4.37 2.03
C THR A 2 32.85 4.26 3.34
N GLY A 3 33.37 4.79 4.45
CA GLY A 3 32.76 4.66 5.78
C GLY A 3 31.28 5.07 5.84
N GLN A 4 30.87 6.06 5.02
CA GLN A 4 29.47 6.51 4.97
C GLN A 4 28.49 5.45 4.45
N TYR A 5 28.86 4.64 3.46
CA TYR A 5 27.95 3.62 2.90
C TYR A 5 27.85 2.38 3.79
N SER A 6 28.84 2.13 4.67
CA SER A 6 28.70 1.12 5.72
C SER A 6 27.64 1.56 6.72
N ARG A 7 27.74 2.81 7.20
CA ARG A 7 26.74 3.40 8.11
C ARG A 7 25.34 3.42 7.49
N TYR A 8 25.20 3.80 6.22
CA TYR A 8 23.88 3.78 5.56
C TYR A 8 23.28 2.39 5.43
N ARG A 9 24.11 1.33 5.35
CA ARG A 9 23.60 -0.05 5.40
C ARG A 9 23.06 -0.37 6.79
N GLU A 10 23.80 -0.03 7.85
CA GLU A 10 23.37 -0.21 9.23
C GLU A 10 22.07 0.59 9.51
N ASP A 11 22.00 1.85 9.04
CA ASP A 11 20.80 2.69 9.14
C ASP A 11 19.58 2.01 8.45
N ALA A 12 19.80 1.38 7.29
CA ALA A 12 18.74 0.67 6.57
C ALA A 12 18.27 -0.59 7.31
N GLU A 13 19.18 -1.30 7.99
CA GLU A 13 18.82 -2.45 8.85
C GLU A 13 17.97 -2.01 10.04
N VAL A 14 18.32 -0.89 10.69
CA VAL A 14 17.51 -0.31 11.78
C VAL A 14 16.12 0.09 11.28
N LEU A 15 16.03 0.73 10.11
CA LEU A 15 14.74 1.09 9.51
C LEU A 15 13.88 -0.15 9.21
N ALA A 16 14.49 -1.23 8.72
CA ALA A 16 13.79 -2.50 8.48
C ALA A 16 13.30 -3.15 9.78
N ALA A 17 14.09 -3.08 10.86
CA ALA A 17 13.68 -3.58 12.17
C ALA A 17 12.49 -2.78 12.74
N ILE A 18 12.49 -1.45 12.59
CA ILE A 18 11.33 -0.61 12.95
C ILE A 18 10.10 -1.02 12.13
N GLY A 19 10.26 -1.21 10.82
CA GLY A 19 9.19 -1.68 9.93
C GLY A 19 8.58 -3.01 10.38
N THR A 20 9.43 -3.96 10.80
CA THR A 20 8.99 -5.24 11.35
C THR A 20 8.19 -5.06 12.65
N ALA A 21 8.70 -4.21 13.57
CA ALA A 21 8.05 -3.96 14.85
C ALA A 21 6.66 -3.32 14.71
N ILE A 22 6.44 -2.53 13.66
CA ILE A 22 5.15 -1.85 13.42
C ILE A 22 4.26 -2.55 12.38
N GLY A 23 4.73 -3.62 11.75
CA GLY A 23 4.09 -4.22 10.57
C GLY A 23 2.68 -4.78 10.82
N GLU A 24 2.39 -5.19 12.06
CA GLU A 24 1.07 -5.70 12.47
C GLU A 24 0.09 -4.59 12.88
N HIS A 25 0.57 -3.34 12.99
CA HIS A 25 -0.30 -2.23 13.34
C HIS A 25 -1.13 -1.76 12.16
N ARG A 26 -2.28 -1.18 12.51
CA ARG A 26 -3.13 -0.45 11.58
C ARG A 26 -3.17 1.01 11.95
N ILE A 27 -3.33 1.85 10.94
CA ILE A 27 -3.58 3.28 11.11
C ILE A 27 -4.97 3.61 10.59
N THR A 28 -5.70 4.41 11.36
CA THR A 28 -7.00 4.93 10.94
C THR A 28 -6.77 6.12 10.01
N VAL A 29 -7.30 6.03 8.78
CA VAL A 29 -7.23 7.12 7.79
C VAL A 29 -8.63 7.51 7.33
N ARG A 30 -8.74 8.74 6.83
CA ARG A 30 -9.97 9.27 6.22
C ARG A 30 -9.73 9.52 4.74
N LEU A 31 -10.48 8.83 3.90
CA LEU A 31 -10.39 8.92 2.44
C LEU A 31 -11.62 9.64 1.88
N PRO A 32 -11.49 10.47 0.84
CA PRO A 32 -12.62 10.86 0.01
C PRO A 32 -13.37 9.63 -0.49
N ARG A 33 -14.70 9.66 -0.42
CA ARG A 33 -15.56 8.53 -0.76
C ARG A 33 -15.29 7.98 -2.16
N ALA A 34 -15.13 8.87 -3.14
CA ALA A 34 -14.83 8.50 -4.52
C ALA A 34 -13.52 7.68 -4.64
N LEU A 35 -12.50 7.98 -3.83
CA LEU A 35 -11.25 7.22 -3.84
C LEU A 35 -11.40 5.85 -3.15
N ALA A 36 -12.17 5.81 -2.06
CA ALA A 36 -12.48 4.55 -1.39
C ALA A 36 -13.29 3.61 -2.31
N GLU A 37 -14.27 4.15 -3.04
CA GLU A 37 -15.06 3.40 -4.03
C GLU A 37 -14.20 2.92 -5.20
N ALA A 38 -13.25 3.73 -5.69
CA ALA A 38 -12.30 3.30 -6.72
C ALA A 38 -11.39 2.16 -6.25
N ALA A 39 -10.93 2.19 -4.99
CA ALA A 39 -10.16 1.09 -4.41
C ALA A 39 -11.01 -0.19 -4.29
N VAL A 40 -12.27 -0.08 -3.85
CA VAL A 40 -13.20 -1.21 -3.79
C VAL A 40 -13.44 -1.80 -5.19
N ALA A 41 -13.61 -0.95 -6.21
CA ALA A 41 -13.74 -1.41 -7.59
C ALA A 41 -12.47 -2.16 -8.07
N ALA A 42 -11.28 -1.73 -7.65
CA ALA A 42 -10.03 -2.42 -7.95
C ALA A 42 -9.91 -3.79 -7.27
N TRP A 43 -10.51 -3.97 -6.08
CA TRP A 43 -10.61 -5.26 -5.39
C TRP A 43 -11.62 -6.21 -6.05
N GLN A 44 -12.75 -5.68 -6.51
CA GLN A 44 -13.87 -6.46 -7.04
C GLN A 44 -13.71 -6.89 -8.49
N ARG A 45 -12.71 -6.39 -9.21
CA ARG A 45 -12.50 -6.74 -10.61
C ARG A 45 -11.83 -8.10 -10.74
N ASP A 46 -12.29 -8.87 -11.72
CA ASP A 46 -11.62 -10.10 -12.12
C ASP A 46 -10.52 -9.79 -13.14
N GLU A 47 -9.29 -10.22 -12.85
CA GLU A 47 -8.20 -10.26 -13.82
C GLU A 47 -8.03 -11.71 -14.31
N THR A 48 -8.58 -12.00 -15.49
CA THR A 48 -8.59 -13.37 -16.06
C THR A 48 -7.43 -13.63 -17.02
N GLU A 49 -6.67 -12.59 -17.35
CA GLU A 49 -5.51 -12.71 -18.23
C GLU A 49 -4.34 -13.36 -17.49
N PRO A 50 -3.65 -14.34 -18.09
CA PRO A 50 -2.51 -14.97 -17.45
C PRO A 50 -1.34 -13.98 -17.33
N VAL A 51 -0.66 -14.01 -16.18
CA VAL A 51 0.57 -13.23 -15.98
C VAL A 51 1.66 -13.80 -16.88
N GLY A 52 2.06 -13.03 -17.89
CA GLY A 52 3.14 -13.35 -18.81
C GLY A 52 4.52 -12.99 -18.25
N ALA A 53 5.53 -12.94 -19.13
CA ALA A 53 6.81 -12.36 -18.77
C ALA A 53 6.65 -10.84 -18.54
N GLU A 54 7.12 -10.36 -17.39
CA GLU A 54 7.04 -8.95 -17.00
C GLU A 54 8.42 -8.29 -17.06
N THR A 55 8.48 -7.04 -17.53
CA THR A 55 9.61 -6.16 -17.24
C THR A 55 9.55 -5.69 -15.78
N PRO A 56 10.66 -5.17 -15.20
CA PRO A 56 10.64 -4.60 -13.86
C PRO A 56 9.59 -3.50 -13.67
N GLU A 57 9.35 -2.68 -14.70
CA GLU A 57 8.34 -1.62 -14.68
C GLU A 57 6.92 -2.18 -14.66
N GLN A 58 6.64 -3.22 -15.45
CA GLN A 58 5.35 -3.91 -15.45
C GLN A 58 5.08 -4.57 -14.10
N TRP A 59 6.09 -5.24 -13.52
CA TRP A 59 6.00 -5.80 -12.18
C TRP A 59 5.67 -4.73 -11.14
N ALA A 60 6.34 -3.57 -11.19
CA ALA A 60 6.09 -2.47 -10.26
C ALA A 60 4.68 -1.88 -10.40
N LEU A 61 4.12 -1.82 -11.62
CA LEU A 61 2.74 -1.40 -11.84
C LEU A 61 1.74 -2.41 -11.28
N ARG A 62 1.98 -3.71 -11.49
CA ARG A 62 1.12 -4.77 -10.93
C ARG A 62 1.15 -4.76 -9.40
N ASP A 63 2.32 -4.54 -8.80
CA ASP A 63 2.46 -4.41 -7.34
C ASP A 63 1.61 -3.25 -6.77
N LEU A 64 1.61 -2.10 -7.45
CA LEU A 64 0.76 -0.96 -7.07
C LEU A 64 -0.74 -1.23 -7.25
N ALA A 65 -1.11 -1.94 -8.32
CA ALA A 65 -2.48 -2.34 -8.54
C ALA A 65 -2.96 -3.31 -7.45
N ALA A 66 -2.08 -4.22 -6.99
CA ALA A 66 -2.36 -5.10 -5.86
C ALA A 66 -2.54 -4.31 -4.55
N GLU A 67 -1.68 -3.34 -4.26
CA GLU A 67 -1.83 -2.49 -3.07
C GLU A 67 -3.14 -1.69 -3.08
N LEU A 68 -3.55 -1.16 -4.24
CA LEU A 68 -4.85 -0.50 -4.38
C LEU A 68 -6.01 -1.45 -4.10
N ALA A 69 -5.93 -2.69 -4.59
CA ALA A 69 -6.94 -3.72 -4.35
C ALA A 69 -6.98 -4.12 -2.85
N LEU A 70 -5.83 -4.23 -2.17
CA LEU A 70 -5.78 -4.51 -0.73
C LEU A 70 -6.40 -3.38 0.10
N ILE A 71 -6.21 -2.11 -0.31
CA ILE A 71 -6.93 -0.98 0.29
C ILE A 71 -8.45 -1.13 0.05
N GLY A 72 -8.87 -1.56 -1.14
CA GLY A 72 -10.27 -1.84 -1.46
C GLY A 72 -10.89 -2.93 -0.59
N LEU A 73 -10.15 -4.00 -0.33
CA LEU A 73 -10.54 -5.05 0.62
C LEU A 73 -10.70 -4.46 2.03
N ALA A 74 -9.73 -3.69 2.51
CA ALA A 74 -9.79 -3.05 3.83
C ALA A 74 -11.01 -2.13 3.96
N VAL A 75 -11.33 -1.35 2.93
CA VAL A 75 -12.54 -0.52 2.88
C VAL A 75 -13.80 -1.37 2.92
N THR A 76 -13.84 -2.48 2.19
CA THR A 76 -14.99 -3.39 2.16
C THR A 76 -15.25 -4.02 3.53
N GLU A 77 -14.19 -4.45 4.23
CA GLU A 77 -14.30 -5.14 5.51
C GLU A 77 -14.46 -4.21 6.72
N ARG A 78 -13.83 -3.04 6.69
CA ARG A 78 -13.66 -2.17 7.87
C ARG A 78 -14.06 -0.72 7.65
N GLY A 79 -14.40 -0.33 6.43
CA GLY A 79 -14.76 1.04 6.08
C GLY A 79 -16.04 1.52 6.74
N ARG A 80 -16.01 2.75 7.26
CA ARG A 80 -17.17 3.44 7.85
C ARG A 80 -17.42 4.72 7.06
N ALA A 81 -18.51 4.74 6.30
CA ALA A 81 -18.91 5.90 5.51
C ALA A 81 -19.45 7.03 6.41
N ASP A 82 -19.02 8.25 6.13
CA ASP A 82 -19.45 9.50 6.76
C ASP A 82 -19.52 10.60 5.69
N GLY A 83 -20.72 10.79 5.13
CA GLY A 83 -20.96 11.73 4.02
C GLY A 83 -20.05 11.44 2.82
N GLU A 84 -19.22 12.44 2.47
CA GLU A 84 -18.26 12.39 1.35
C GLU A 84 -16.94 11.69 1.71
N PHE A 85 -16.86 11.04 2.87
CA PHE A 85 -15.64 10.39 3.34
C PHE A 85 -15.88 8.97 3.82
N VAL A 86 -14.83 8.17 3.82
CA VAL A 86 -14.78 6.85 4.43
C VAL A 86 -13.61 6.82 5.41
N THR A 87 -13.89 6.45 6.66
CA THR A 87 -12.86 6.16 7.66
C THR A 87 -12.54 4.67 7.61
N VAL A 88 -11.27 4.30 7.52
CA VAL A 88 -10.84 2.89 7.40
C VAL A 88 -9.52 2.67 8.15
N ASP A 89 -9.39 1.50 8.77
CA ASP A 89 -8.15 1.04 9.37
C ASP A 89 -7.31 0.28 8.32
N LEU A 90 -6.24 0.91 7.85
CA LEU A 90 -5.30 0.34 6.89
C LEU A 90 -4.09 -0.25 7.60
N ASP A 91 -3.61 -1.38 7.11
CA ASP A 91 -2.31 -1.93 7.53
C ASP A 91 -1.19 -0.93 7.14
N VAL A 92 -0.18 -0.81 8.00
CA VAL A 92 0.92 0.16 7.79
C VAL A 92 1.60 -0.02 6.42
N GLY A 93 1.69 -1.26 5.94
CA GLY A 93 2.22 -1.59 4.61
C GLY A 93 1.50 -0.86 3.48
N SER A 94 0.17 -1.06 3.38
CA SER A 94 -0.64 -0.45 2.32
C SER A 94 -0.74 1.07 2.44
N ALA A 95 -0.83 1.60 3.67
CA ALA A 95 -0.75 3.05 3.87
C ALA A 95 0.60 3.63 3.41
N GLY A 96 1.70 2.95 3.74
CA GLY A 96 3.04 3.33 3.32
C GLY A 96 3.23 3.21 1.80
N ALA A 97 2.65 2.19 1.16
CA ALA A 97 2.68 2.02 -0.28
C ALA A 97 1.95 3.17 -1.00
N ALA A 98 0.75 3.52 -0.55
CA ALA A 98 -0.01 4.67 -1.08
C ALA A 98 0.76 6.00 -0.90
N ALA A 99 1.36 6.22 0.26
CA ALA A 99 2.17 7.42 0.52
C ALA A 99 3.41 7.50 -0.39
N ARG A 100 4.12 6.38 -0.60
CA ARG A 100 5.27 6.32 -1.53
C ARG A 100 4.85 6.53 -2.98
N ALA A 101 3.68 6.01 -3.38
CA ALA A 101 3.18 6.18 -4.74
C ALA A 101 2.91 7.66 -5.08
N ALA A 102 2.51 8.47 -4.10
CA ALA A 102 2.29 9.90 -4.28
C ALA A 102 3.59 10.72 -4.45
N LEU A 103 4.75 10.15 -4.13
CA LEU A 103 6.07 10.80 -4.23
C LEU A 103 6.82 10.43 -5.52
N ARG A 104 6.19 9.68 -6.43
CA ARG A 104 6.77 9.33 -7.72
C ARG A 104 6.67 10.45 -8.74
#